data_AF-A0A7C2J3D0-F1
#
_entry.id   AF-A0A7C2J3D0-F1
#
_cell.length_a   1.000
_cell.length_b   1.000
_cell.length_c   1.000
_cell.angle_alpha   90.00
_cell.angle_beta   90.00
_cell.angle_gamma   90.00
#
_symmetry.space_group_name_H-M   'P 1'
#
loop_
_entity.id
_entity.type
_entity.pdbx_description
1 polymer ?
#
loop_
_entity_poly.entity_id
_entity_poly.type
_entity_poly.pdbx_seq_one_letter_code
_entity_poly.pdbx_strand_id
1 'polypeptide(L)'
;MTERTRRRLAALLLMWSGFSVAAAVVVTYMTWPANAVANYFQDRRNQQANVRALQWRIGAETDPLERRFYQAWLAEEKGDLKRAIRGFKSLRDDARPGSPLHLKTSLRLGLAYGLNRQPDRELHTYVALMERYPGPSRLSQATFYLRQGDRNQARRVLDEALAQDERDGSLGSQRGFARYLRAGLESKQATPASPSK
;
A
#
# COMPACT_ATOMS: atom_id res chain seq x y z
N MET A 1 -32.98 22.62 48.36
CA MET A 1 -31.65 22.41 47.72
C MET A 1 -31.25 23.71 47.04
N THR A 2 -30.17 24.35 47.46
CA THR A 2 -29.87 25.75 47.10
C THR A 2 -29.20 25.86 45.73
N GLU A 3 -29.40 26.96 45.02
CA GLU A 3 -28.87 27.18 43.66
C GLU A 3 -27.33 27.12 43.60
N ARG A 4 -26.68 27.42 44.74
CA ARG A 4 -25.23 27.30 44.96
C ARG A 4 -24.73 25.84 44.91
N THR A 5 -25.55 24.87 45.34
CA THR A 5 -25.18 23.45 45.28
C THR A 5 -25.33 22.89 43.86
N ARG A 6 -26.30 23.37 43.08
CA ARG A 6 -26.45 22.98 41.65
C ARG A 6 -25.30 23.48 40.77
N ARG A 7 -24.83 24.73 40.95
CA ARG A 7 -23.70 25.28 40.17
C ARG A 7 -22.37 24.58 40.47
N ARG A 8 -22.15 24.16 41.72
CA ARG A 8 -20.93 23.40 42.10
C ARG A 8 -20.91 21.98 41.53
N LEU A 9 -22.07 21.31 41.45
CA LEU A 9 -22.17 19.98 40.83
C LEU A 9 -22.03 20.03 39.30
N ALA A 10 -22.58 21.06 38.64
CA ALA A 10 -22.39 21.25 37.20
C ALA A 10 -20.94 21.54 36.80
N ALA A 11 -20.21 22.31 37.61
CA ALA A 11 -18.78 22.59 37.38
C ALA A 11 -17.89 21.34 37.61
N LEU A 12 -18.24 20.49 38.58
CA LEU A 12 -17.55 19.21 38.83
C LEU A 12 -17.81 18.18 37.72
N LEU A 13 -19.02 18.13 37.14
CA LEU A 13 -19.35 17.26 36.02
C LEU A 13 -18.65 17.67 34.71
N LEU A 14 -18.45 18.97 34.47
CA LEU A 14 -17.74 19.47 33.28
C LEU A 14 -16.21 19.27 33.36
N MET A 15 -15.62 19.21 34.57
CA MET A 15 -14.19 18.90 34.72
C MET A 15 -13.86 17.42 34.50
N TRP A 16 -14.80 16.51 34.71
CA TRP A 16 -14.57 15.06 34.48
C TRP A 16 -14.66 14.65 33.00
N SER A 17 -15.40 15.39 32.17
CA SER A 17 -15.45 15.14 30.72
C SER A 17 -14.19 15.58 29.97
N GLY A 18 -13.44 16.58 30.47
CA GLY A 18 -12.22 17.08 29.82
C GLY A 18 -11.01 16.14 29.98
N PHE A 19 -10.90 15.47 31.12
CA PHE A 19 -9.82 14.50 31.37
C PHE A 19 -9.95 13.23 30.52
N SER A 20 -11.18 12.83 30.17
CA SER A 20 -11.43 11.59 29.43
C SER A 20 -10.97 11.65 27.97
N VAL A 21 -11.06 12.81 27.31
CA VAL A 21 -10.61 12.97 25.92
C VAL A 21 -9.10 13.14 25.85
N ALA A 22 -8.49 13.91 26.77
CA ALA A 22 -7.04 14.07 26.83
C ALA A 22 -6.33 12.74 27.17
N ALA A 23 -6.85 11.97 28.12
CA ALA A 23 -6.32 10.64 28.44
C ALA A 23 -6.47 9.66 27.27
N ALA A 24 -7.59 9.68 26.54
CA ALA A 24 -7.77 8.82 25.37
C ALA A 24 -6.78 9.17 24.23
N VAL A 25 -6.53 10.45 23.97
CA VAL A 25 -5.53 10.89 22.96
C VAL A 25 -4.11 10.49 23.39
N VAL A 26 -3.76 10.63 24.67
CA VAL A 26 -2.44 10.24 25.20
C VAL A 26 -2.24 8.73 25.14
N VAL A 27 -3.24 7.92 25.52
CA VAL A 27 -3.16 6.45 25.44
C VAL A 27 -3.07 5.99 23.99
N THR A 28 -3.83 6.59 23.07
CA THR A 28 -3.75 6.26 21.64
C THR A 28 -2.37 6.61 21.06
N TYR A 29 -1.76 7.70 21.53
CA TYR A 29 -0.42 8.13 21.12
C TYR A 29 0.70 7.23 21.70
N MET A 30 0.52 6.70 22.92
CA MET A 30 1.49 5.82 23.58
C MET A 30 1.46 4.37 23.06
N THR A 31 0.38 3.92 22.43
CA THR A 31 0.30 2.58 21.83
C THR A 31 0.74 2.51 20.38
N TRP A 32 1.09 3.64 19.75
CA TRP A 32 1.66 3.64 18.41
C TRP A 32 3.13 3.22 18.48
N PRO A 33 3.60 2.28 17.63
CA PRO A 33 5.01 1.92 17.62
C PRO A 33 5.82 3.18 17.34
N ALA A 34 6.98 3.32 18.00
CA ALA A 34 7.78 4.55 18.06
C ALA A 34 8.18 5.16 16.69
N ASN A 35 7.94 4.45 15.59
CA ASN A 35 8.19 4.84 14.21
C ASN A 35 6.92 5.14 13.39
N ALA A 36 5.70 4.88 13.86
CA ALA A 36 4.47 5.04 13.08
C ALA A 36 4.18 6.50 12.69
N VAL A 37 4.42 7.44 13.60
CA VAL A 37 4.23 8.88 13.32
C VAL A 37 5.28 9.39 12.32
N ALA A 38 6.55 8.97 12.48
CA ALA A 38 7.63 9.30 11.56
C ALA A 38 7.39 8.70 10.16
N ASN A 39 6.98 7.43 10.08
CA ASN A 39 6.59 6.76 8.85
C ASN A 39 5.40 7.46 8.20
N TYR A 40 4.37 7.82 8.97
CA TYR A 40 3.20 8.55 8.44
C TYR A 40 3.57 9.91 7.81
N PHE A 41 4.41 10.71 8.47
CA PHE A 41 4.86 12.00 7.91
C PHE A 41 5.81 11.81 6.73
N GLN A 42 6.63 10.75 6.73
CA GLN A 42 7.49 10.41 5.61
C GLN A 42 6.67 9.96 4.40
N ASP A 43 5.68 9.09 4.60
CA ASP A 43 4.74 8.64 3.59
C ASP A 43 3.96 9.82 3.00
N ARG A 44 3.49 10.76 3.84
CA ARG A 44 2.78 11.95 3.37
C ARG A 44 3.67 12.89 2.55
N ARG A 45 4.94 13.11 2.96
CA ARG A 45 5.89 13.92 2.19
C ARG A 45 6.23 13.26 0.86
N ASN A 46 6.44 11.94 0.87
CA ASN A 46 6.69 11.15 -0.33
C ASN A 46 5.48 11.22 -1.28
N GLN A 47 4.27 11.09 -0.76
CA GLN A 47 3.02 11.21 -1.53
C GLN A 47 2.89 12.60 -2.18
N GLN A 48 3.20 13.69 -1.46
CA GLN A 48 3.19 15.04 -2.06
C GLN A 48 4.23 15.20 -3.17
N ALA A 49 5.44 14.65 -2.99
CA ALA A 49 6.47 14.65 -4.02
C ALA A 49 6.01 13.85 -5.26
N ASN A 50 5.42 12.67 -5.05
CA ASN A 50 4.87 11.84 -6.12
C ASN A 50 3.75 12.55 -6.89
N VAL A 51 2.82 13.20 -6.19
CA VAL A 51 1.74 13.98 -6.80
C VAL A 51 2.29 15.08 -7.70
N ARG A 52 3.28 15.85 -7.24
CA ARG A 52 3.91 16.90 -8.05
C ARG A 52 4.63 16.33 -9.26
N ALA A 53 5.39 15.24 -9.08
CA ALA A 53 6.10 14.58 -10.16
C ALA A 53 5.14 14.06 -11.24
N LEU A 54 4.01 13.45 -10.83
CA LEU A 54 2.97 12.99 -11.75
C LEU A 54 2.26 14.14 -12.47
N GLN A 55 1.97 15.24 -11.78
CA GLN A 55 1.38 16.43 -12.41
C GLN A 55 2.30 16.99 -13.50
N TRP A 56 3.60 17.13 -13.21
CA TRP A 56 4.59 17.55 -14.19
C TRP A 56 4.66 16.55 -15.36
N ARG A 57 4.73 15.25 -15.07
CA ARG A 57 4.79 14.20 -16.10
C ARG A 57 3.57 14.23 -17.03
N ILE A 58 2.37 14.41 -16.50
CA ILE A 58 1.14 14.52 -17.30
C ILE A 58 1.19 15.70 -18.27
N GLY A 59 1.75 16.84 -17.84
CA GLY A 59 1.90 18.02 -18.68
C GLY A 59 2.95 17.88 -19.78
N ALA A 60 4.01 17.10 -19.52
CA ALA A 60 5.09 16.84 -20.47
C ALA A 60 4.83 15.64 -21.40
N GLU A 61 3.94 14.71 -21.02
CA GLU A 61 3.72 13.46 -21.75
C GLU A 61 2.94 13.68 -23.05
N THR A 62 3.49 13.23 -24.17
CA THR A 62 2.92 13.40 -25.51
C THR A 62 2.09 12.20 -25.94
N ASP A 63 2.41 10.99 -25.47
CA ASP A 63 1.62 9.80 -25.75
C ASP A 63 0.29 9.85 -24.99
N PRO A 64 -0.87 9.83 -25.68
CA PRO A 64 -2.17 9.89 -25.03
C PRO A 64 -2.44 8.70 -24.10
N LEU A 65 -1.90 7.51 -24.37
CA LEU A 65 -2.10 6.33 -23.52
C LEU A 65 -1.27 6.40 -22.24
N GLU A 66 0.01 6.78 -22.33
CA GLU A 66 0.83 7.02 -21.14
C GLU A 66 0.31 8.21 -20.32
N ARG A 67 -0.18 9.27 -20.97
CA ARG A 67 -0.84 10.39 -20.26
C ARG A 67 -2.05 9.90 -19.45
N ARG A 68 -2.92 9.05 -20.04
CA ARG A 68 -4.05 8.43 -19.33
C ARG A 68 -3.58 7.54 -18.18
N PHE A 69 -2.50 6.78 -18.37
CA PHE A 69 -1.88 5.98 -17.30
C PHE A 69 -1.48 6.86 -16.11
N TYR A 70 -0.74 7.94 -16.36
CA TYR A 70 -0.30 8.85 -15.30
C TYR A 70 -1.45 9.58 -14.62
N GLN A 71 -2.53 9.91 -15.35
CA GLN A 71 -3.74 10.49 -14.76
C GLN A 71 -4.45 9.53 -13.81
N ALA A 72 -4.54 8.24 -14.16
CA ALA A 72 -5.10 7.22 -13.29
C ALA A 72 -4.22 7.00 -12.04
N TRP A 73 -2.90 6.99 -12.21
CA TRP A 73 -1.96 6.91 -11.09
C TRP A 73 -2.02 8.16 -10.19
N LEU A 74 -2.17 9.36 -10.76
CA LEU A 74 -2.37 10.57 -9.97
C LEU A 74 -3.65 10.51 -9.12
N ALA A 75 -4.72 9.90 -9.65
CA ALA A 75 -5.94 9.68 -8.87
C ALA A 75 -5.72 8.69 -7.71
N GLU A 76 -4.95 7.61 -7.95
CA GLU A 76 -4.53 6.66 -6.92
C GLU A 76 -3.73 7.36 -5.80
N GLU A 77 -2.70 8.13 -6.15
CA GLU A 77 -1.87 8.88 -5.20
C GLU A 77 -2.66 9.96 -4.44
N LYS A 78 -3.78 10.44 -4.97
CA LYS A 78 -4.68 11.37 -4.27
C LYS A 78 -5.73 10.68 -3.40
N GLY A 79 -5.76 9.34 -3.40
CA GLY A 79 -6.77 8.56 -2.69
C GLY A 79 -8.14 8.49 -3.40
N ASP A 80 -8.27 9.03 -4.62
CA ASP A 80 -9.47 8.85 -5.45
C ASP A 80 -9.41 7.48 -6.16
N LEU A 81 -9.51 6.43 -5.35
CA LEU A 81 -9.36 5.04 -5.79
C LEU A 81 -10.46 4.63 -6.78
N LYS A 82 -11.66 5.21 -6.67
CA LYS A 82 -12.75 4.96 -7.62
C LYS A 82 -12.38 5.46 -9.02
N ARG A 83 -11.82 6.66 -9.13
CA ARG A 83 -11.34 7.20 -10.41
C ARG A 83 -10.13 6.43 -10.92
N ALA A 84 -9.18 6.08 -10.05
CA ALA A 84 -8.01 5.28 -10.41
C ALA A 84 -8.41 3.93 -11.03
N ILE A 85 -9.29 3.18 -10.35
CA ILE A 85 -9.80 1.87 -10.83
C ILE A 85 -10.49 2.03 -12.19
N ARG A 86 -11.35 3.04 -12.38
CA ARG A 86 -11.99 3.27 -13.68
C ARG A 86 -10.95 3.56 -14.77
N GLY A 87 -9.98 4.42 -14.48
CA GLY A 87 -8.92 4.80 -15.41
C GLY A 87 -8.04 3.62 -15.82
N PHE A 88 -7.52 2.86 -14.85
CA PHE A 88 -6.69 1.69 -15.14
C PHE A 88 -7.49 0.57 -15.83
N LYS A 89 -8.75 0.33 -15.45
CA LYS A 89 -9.60 -0.66 -16.12
C LYS A 89 -9.78 -0.31 -17.61
N SER A 90 -10.21 0.93 -17.90
CA SER A 90 -10.39 1.38 -19.29
C SER A 90 -9.09 1.30 -20.08
N LEU A 91 -7.96 1.71 -19.49
CA LEU A 91 -6.67 1.67 -20.18
C LEU A 91 -6.17 0.24 -20.44
N ARG A 92 -6.40 -0.69 -19.49
CA ARG A 92 -6.08 -2.10 -19.69
C ARG A 92 -6.90 -2.68 -20.85
N ASP A 93 -8.19 -2.38 -20.88
CA ASP A 93 -9.12 -2.90 -21.89
C ASP A 93 -8.78 -2.35 -23.29
N ASP A 94 -8.26 -1.11 -23.37
CA ASP A 94 -7.77 -0.50 -24.63
C ASP A 94 -6.36 -1.00 -25.05
N ALA A 95 -5.54 -1.46 -24.10
CA ALA A 95 -4.16 -1.85 -24.35
C ALA A 95 -4.07 -3.25 -24.98
N ARG A 96 -3.20 -3.40 -25.99
CA ARG A 96 -2.95 -4.71 -26.61
C ARG A 96 -2.52 -5.75 -25.56
N PRO A 97 -3.19 -6.91 -25.42
CA PRO A 97 -2.74 -7.98 -24.54
C PRO A 97 -1.32 -8.42 -24.89
N GLY A 98 -0.43 -8.53 -23.90
CA GLY A 98 0.98 -8.79 -24.17
C GLY A 98 1.87 -7.55 -24.16
N SER A 99 1.32 -6.35 -24.29
CA SER A 99 2.12 -5.12 -24.28
C SER A 99 2.64 -4.76 -22.88
N PRO A 100 3.77 -4.02 -22.78
CA PRO A 100 4.23 -3.46 -21.51
C PRO A 100 3.18 -2.59 -20.80
N LEU A 101 2.39 -1.81 -21.58
CA LEU A 101 1.32 -1.00 -21.05
C LEU A 101 0.20 -1.84 -20.43
N HIS A 102 -0.20 -2.94 -21.09
CA HIS A 102 -1.20 -3.86 -20.56
C HIS A 102 -0.75 -4.47 -19.22
N LEU A 103 0.51 -4.93 -19.13
CA LEU A 103 1.08 -5.45 -17.88
C LEU A 103 1.08 -4.38 -16.78
N LYS A 104 1.74 -3.24 -17.03
CA LYS A 104 1.92 -2.15 -16.06
C LYS A 104 0.57 -1.64 -15.53
N THR A 105 -0.41 -1.49 -16.42
CA THR A 105 -1.77 -1.05 -16.06
C THR A 105 -2.52 -2.11 -15.26
N SER A 106 -2.40 -3.38 -15.62
CA SER A 106 -3.08 -4.47 -14.90
C SER A 106 -2.53 -4.64 -13.48
N LEU A 107 -1.20 -4.55 -13.29
CA LEU A 107 -0.61 -4.60 -11.95
C LEU A 107 -1.06 -3.43 -11.07
N ARG A 108 -1.11 -2.21 -11.62
CA ARG A 108 -1.65 -1.04 -10.90
C ARG A 108 -3.14 -1.17 -10.60
N LEU A 109 -3.93 -1.72 -11.52
CA LEU A 109 -5.35 -2.01 -11.27
C LEU A 109 -5.54 -2.97 -10.10
N GLY A 110 -4.73 -4.04 -10.03
CA GLY A 110 -4.72 -4.96 -8.90
C GLY A 110 -4.44 -4.24 -7.58
N LEU A 111 -3.38 -3.42 -7.53
CA LEU A 111 -3.05 -2.62 -6.35
C LEU A 111 -4.18 -1.67 -5.95
N ALA A 112 -4.78 -0.98 -6.93
CA ALA A 112 -5.89 -0.06 -6.69
C ALA A 112 -7.12 -0.78 -6.11
N TYR A 113 -7.41 -2.03 -6.52
CA TYR A 113 -8.43 -2.85 -5.87
C TYR A 113 -8.09 -3.14 -4.40
N GLY A 114 -6.85 -3.49 -4.11
CA GLY A 114 -6.35 -3.73 -2.75
C GLY A 114 -6.53 -2.53 -1.84
N LEU A 115 -6.03 -1.37 -2.28
CA LEU A 115 -6.17 -0.10 -1.58
C LEU A 115 -7.64 0.27 -1.36
N ASN A 116 -8.53 -0.13 -2.28
CA ASN A 116 -9.97 0.11 -2.20
C ASN A 116 -10.72 -1.02 -1.47
N ARG A 117 -10.03 -1.78 -0.61
CA ARG A 117 -10.59 -2.85 0.22
C ARG A 117 -11.30 -3.96 -0.57
N GLN A 118 -10.76 -4.30 -1.74
CA GLN A 118 -11.23 -5.40 -2.59
C GLN A 118 -10.11 -6.44 -2.80
N PRO A 119 -9.68 -7.15 -1.75
CA PRO A 119 -8.54 -8.06 -1.81
C PRO A 119 -8.75 -9.21 -2.81
N ASP A 120 -9.97 -9.73 -2.93
CA ASP A 120 -10.26 -10.82 -3.87
C ASP A 120 -10.04 -10.39 -5.32
N ARG A 121 -10.43 -9.16 -5.66
CA ARG A 121 -10.24 -8.60 -7.00
C ARG A 121 -8.78 -8.27 -7.28
N GLU A 122 -8.05 -7.81 -6.28
CA GLU A 122 -6.60 -7.63 -6.38
C GLU A 122 -5.92 -8.96 -6.75
N LEU A 123 -6.15 -10.00 -5.93
CA LEU A 123 -5.50 -11.30 -6.12
C LEU A 123 -5.91 -11.93 -7.46
N HIS A 124 -7.19 -11.90 -7.79
CA HIS A 124 -7.69 -12.38 -9.08
C HIS A 124 -7.02 -11.67 -10.26
N THR A 125 -6.78 -10.36 -10.16
CA THR A 125 -6.09 -9.59 -11.20
C THR A 125 -4.66 -10.07 -11.40
N TYR A 126 -3.92 -10.37 -10.33
CA TYR A 126 -2.56 -10.90 -10.46
C TYR A 126 -2.53 -12.35 -10.97
N VAL A 127 -3.48 -13.19 -10.55
CA VAL A 127 -3.58 -14.58 -11.03
C VAL A 127 -3.83 -14.61 -12.54
N ALA A 128 -4.72 -13.77 -13.05
CA ALA A 128 -5.02 -13.69 -14.48
C ALA A 128 -3.82 -13.29 -15.35
N LEU A 129 -2.79 -12.66 -14.77
CA LEU A 129 -1.57 -12.29 -15.48
C LEU A 129 -0.48 -13.38 -15.46
N MET A 130 -0.63 -14.42 -14.64
CA MET A 130 0.43 -15.42 -14.42
C MET A 130 0.79 -16.23 -15.66
N GLU A 131 -0.18 -16.49 -16.54
CA GLU A 131 0.07 -17.23 -17.79
C GLU A 131 1.08 -16.51 -18.69
N ARG A 132 1.05 -15.17 -18.69
CA ARG A 132 1.88 -14.36 -19.59
C ARG A 132 3.05 -13.66 -18.91
N TYR A 133 2.89 -13.32 -17.64
CA TYR A 133 3.86 -12.54 -16.86
C TYR A 133 4.08 -13.14 -15.48
N PRO A 134 4.56 -14.39 -15.40
CA PRO A 134 4.64 -15.12 -14.14
C PRO A 134 5.48 -14.40 -13.07
N GLY A 135 6.66 -13.88 -13.44
CA GLY A 135 7.55 -13.16 -12.51
C GLY A 135 6.92 -11.91 -11.89
N PRO A 136 6.58 -10.87 -12.68
CA PRO A 136 5.97 -9.65 -12.17
C PRO A 136 4.67 -9.90 -11.40
N SER A 137 3.84 -10.85 -11.86
CA SER A 137 2.58 -11.20 -11.20
C SER A 137 2.81 -11.80 -9.81
N ARG A 138 3.77 -12.73 -9.68
CA ARG A 138 4.16 -13.29 -8.38
C ARG A 138 4.73 -12.22 -7.45
N LEU A 139 5.59 -11.33 -7.95
CA LEU A 139 6.10 -10.23 -7.13
C LEU A 139 4.96 -9.38 -6.57
N SER A 140 3.96 -9.01 -7.40
CA SER A 140 2.78 -8.29 -6.94
C SER A 140 1.96 -9.08 -5.91
N GLN A 141 1.73 -10.38 -6.11
CA GLN A 141 1.07 -11.23 -5.11
C GLN A 141 1.83 -11.30 -3.79
N ALA A 142 3.17 -11.38 -3.83
CA ALA A 142 3.96 -11.33 -2.61
C ALA A 142 3.80 -10.01 -1.86
N THR A 143 3.79 -8.87 -2.56
CA THR A 143 3.52 -7.58 -1.91
C THR A 143 2.12 -7.50 -1.31
N PHE A 144 1.14 -8.16 -1.92
CA PHE A 144 -0.20 -8.31 -1.35
C PHE A 144 -0.14 -9.07 -0.03
N TYR A 145 0.48 -10.25 0.02
CA TYR A 145 0.60 -11.03 1.25
C TYR A 145 1.37 -10.29 2.35
N LEU A 146 2.41 -9.53 2.00
CA LEU A 146 3.12 -8.66 2.94
C LEU A 146 2.19 -7.61 3.57
N ARG A 147 1.31 -6.98 2.78
CA ARG A 147 0.34 -5.99 3.29
C ARG A 147 -0.74 -6.64 4.17
N GLN A 148 -1.10 -7.89 3.91
CA GLN A 148 -2.01 -8.67 4.77
C GLN A 148 -1.31 -9.21 6.03
N GLY A 149 0.01 -9.07 6.14
CA GLY A 149 0.78 -9.63 7.25
C GLY A 149 1.11 -11.13 7.11
N ASP A 150 0.71 -11.77 6.02
CA ASP A 150 1.01 -13.18 5.74
C ASP A 150 2.44 -13.35 5.21
N ARG A 151 3.40 -13.33 6.13
CA ARG A 151 4.83 -13.39 5.81
C ARG A 151 5.23 -14.72 5.19
N ASN A 152 4.57 -15.82 5.56
CA ASN A 152 4.88 -17.15 5.06
C ASN A 152 4.49 -17.27 3.60
N GLN A 153 3.29 -16.79 3.24
CA GLN A 153 2.86 -16.76 1.85
C GLN A 153 3.69 -15.79 1.02
N ALA A 154 3.98 -14.61 1.54
CA ALA A 154 4.86 -13.65 0.87
C ALA A 154 6.23 -14.26 0.56
N ARG A 155 6.83 -14.98 1.51
CA ARG A 155 8.13 -15.66 1.33
C ARG A 155 8.08 -16.66 0.19
N ARG A 156 7.11 -17.58 0.24
CA ARG A 156 6.92 -18.62 -0.77
C ARG A 156 6.78 -18.03 -2.17
N VAL A 157 5.93 -17.03 -2.33
CA VAL A 157 5.69 -16.41 -3.63
C VAL A 157 6.89 -15.58 -4.11
N LEU A 158 7.66 -14.95 -3.22
CA LEU A 158 8.93 -14.29 -3.58
C LEU A 158 9.97 -15.29 -4.08
N ASP A 159 10.10 -16.44 -3.42
CA ASP A 159 11.00 -17.50 -3.85
C ASP A 159 10.64 -17.98 -5.27
N GLU A 160 9.34 -18.18 -5.54
CA GLU A 160 8.86 -18.54 -6.89
C GLU A 160 9.11 -17.42 -7.92
N ALA A 161 8.94 -16.14 -7.55
CA ALA A 161 9.18 -15.01 -8.44
C ALA A 161 10.66 -14.91 -8.84
N LEU A 162 11.56 -15.07 -7.86
CA LEU A 162 13.01 -15.02 -8.08
C LEU A 162 13.50 -16.24 -8.87
N ALA A 163 13.00 -17.44 -8.56
CA ALA A 163 13.33 -18.65 -9.31
C ALA A 163 12.84 -18.59 -10.77
N GLN A 164 11.73 -17.89 -11.04
CA GLN A 164 11.29 -17.61 -12.40
C GLN A 164 12.26 -16.63 -13.10
N ASP A 165 12.58 -15.51 -12.45
CA ASP A 165 13.48 -14.48 -12.98
C ASP A 165 14.90 -14.97 -13.24
N GLU A 166 15.39 -15.95 -12.49
CA GLU A 166 16.67 -16.61 -12.78
C GLU A 166 16.65 -17.37 -14.12
N ARG A 167 15.49 -17.86 -14.54
CA ARG A 167 15.33 -18.59 -15.81
C ARG A 167 15.13 -17.64 -17.00
N ASP A 168 14.34 -16.58 -16.81
CA ASP A 168 13.82 -15.78 -17.93
C ASP A 168 14.09 -14.27 -17.82
N GLY A 169 14.68 -13.80 -16.71
CA GLY A 169 14.94 -12.38 -16.48
C GLY A 169 13.68 -11.51 -16.34
N SER A 170 12.51 -12.11 -16.10
CA SER A 170 11.20 -11.46 -16.17
C SER A 170 10.97 -10.32 -15.18
N LEU A 171 11.76 -10.21 -14.10
CA LEU A 171 11.63 -9.10 -13.16
C LEU A 171 12.41 -7.86 -13.61
N GLY A 172 13.44 -8.00 -14.46
CA GLY A 172 14.23 -6.88 -14.96
C GLY A 172 14.68 -5.93 -13.85
N SER A 173 14.23 -4.67 -13.90
CA SER A 173 14.56 -3.64 -12.90
C SER A 173 13.96 -3.89 -11.51
N GLN A 174 12.92 -4.73 -11.40
CA GLN A 174 12.27 -5.07 -10.12
C GLN A 174 13.00 -6.19 -9.36
N ARG A 175 13.99 -6.85 -9.97
CA ARG A 175 14.79 -7.92 -9.34
C ARG A 175 15.41 -7.49 -8.02
N GLY A 176 16.02 -6.30 -7.98
CA GLY A 176 16.65 -5.76 -6.77
C GLY A 176 15.64 -5.57 -5.63
N PHE A 177 14.45 -5.07 -5.95
CA PHE A 177 13.37 -4.92 -4.99
C PHE A 177 12.84 -6.26 -4.47
N ALA A 178 12.66 -7.26 -5.34
CA ALA A 178 12.25 -8.60 -4.94
C ALA A 178 13.25 -9.24 -3.96
N ARG A 179 14.55 -9.12 -4.24
CA ARG A 179 15.63 -9.60 -3.33
C ARG A 179 15.62 -8.87 -2.00
N TYR A 180 15.44 -7.55 -2.02
CA TYR A 180 15.33 -6.74 -0.80
C TYR A 180 14.15 -7.19 0.09
N LEU A 181 12.97 -7.38 -0.50
CA LEU A 181 11.80 -7.88 0.24
C LEU A 181 12.06 -9.26 0.83
N ARG A 182 12.69 -10.15 0.07
CA ARG A 182 12.96 -11.53 0.50
C ARG A 182 13.94 -11.60 1.66
N ALA A 183 15.03 -10.82 1.61
CA ALA A 183 16.00 -10.72 2.70
C ALA A 183 15.38 -10.13 3.99
N GLY A 184 14.49 -9.14 3.85
CA GLY A 184 13.75 -8.56 4.98
C GLY A 184 12.78 -9.52 5.70
N LEU A 185 12.44 -10.65 5.07
CA LEU A 185 11.67 -11.72 5.71
C LEU A 185 12.54 -12.68 6.53
N GLU A 186 13.82 -12.85 6.18
CA GLU A 186 14.76 -13.74 6.89
C GLU A 186 15.29 -13.11 8.17
N SER A 187 15.68 -11.84 8.10
CA SER A 187 16.23 -11.11 9.25
C SER A 187 15.25 -11.02 10.43
N LYS A 188 13.94 -11.02 10.14
CA LYS A 188 12.87 -11.00 11.16
C LYS A 188 12.55 -12.38 11.74
N GLN A 189 12.96 -13.47 11.09
CA GLN A 189 12.84 -14.83 11.62
C GLN A 189 14.06 -15.25 12.45
N ALA A 190 15.23 -14.62 12.21
CA ALA A 190 16.47 -14.88 12.93
C ALA A 190 16.48 -14.39 14.40
N THR A 191 15.34 -14.00 14.97
CA THR A 191 15.21 -13.70 16.41
C THR A 191 14.33 -14.75 17.12
N PRO A 192 14.88 -15.91 17.54
CA PRO A 192 14.27 -16.74 18.57
C PRO A 192 14.96 -16.57 19.93
N ALA A 193 14.11 -16.38 20.95
CA ALA A 193 14.29 -16.54 22.40
C ALA A 193 15.49 -15.87 23.10
N SER A 194 15.18 -14.86 23.93
CA SER A 194 16.04 -14.47 25.05
C SER A 194 16.42 -15.72 25.87
N PRO A 195 17.68 -15.87 26.29
CA PRO A 195 18.05 -16.93 27.22
C PRO A 195 17.33 -16.67 28.54
N SER A 196 16.50 -17.63 28.96
CA SER A 196 16.00 -17.71 30.32
C SER A 196 17.20 -17.80 31.27
N LYS A 197 17.37 -16.78 32.11
CA LYS A 197 18.19 -16.84 33.32
C LYS A 197 17.26 -16.79 34.52
#